data_AF-A0A6C0LG53-F1
#
_entry.id   AF-A0A6C0LG53-F1
#
_cell.length_a   1.000
_cell.length_b   1.000
_cell.length_c   1.000
_cell.angle_alpha   90.00
_cell.angle_beta   90.00
_cell.angle_gamma   90.00
#
_symmetry.space_group_name_H-M   'P 1'
#
loop_
_entity.id
_entity.type
_entity.pdbx_description
1 polymer ?
#
loop_
_entity_poly.entity_id
_entity_poly.type
_entity_poly.pdbx_seq_one_letter_code
_entity_poly.pdbx_strand_id
1 'polypeptide(L)'
;MSYRNFAESKWNKQYIKYILDNPDKPWNYICLSKNPNITWEIVKANPDKPWCYDYLSKNPNITWDIVKDNPEKEWDYNFLSINPNITWEIVKDNPDKKWNYRRLSLNPNITWEIVQDNPDKGWNYSWLSNNPNITWGIIQANPDIKWDYECLSGSPNITWEIVKDNPDIPWDYECLSGNPNITWKIVQDNPDILWNYSMLSNNPNITWKIVQANLDIPWSYSWLSNNPNITWEIVKANPDIPWYYNILSRNPNISWEIVKVNPDIPWSCYYLSCNPNITWEIVQDNPYKPWSYYVLSYNTMSKSKESLIKKEVELIYDFSYRCAKDKVIRYLMHPERYLGRKYIMELSNII
;
A
#
# COMPACT_ATOMS: atom_id res chain seq x y z
N MET A 1 -23.11 -3.62 0.28
CA MET A 1 -21.93 -2.87 -0.21
C MET A 1 -21.63 -1.78 0.81
N SER A 2 -20.41 -1.71 1.35
CA SER A 2 -20.05 -0.64 2.29
C SER A 2 -20.02 0.73 1.59
N TYR A 3 -20.23 1.83 2.31
CA TYR A 3 -20.11 3.18 1.75
C TYR A 3 -18.72 3.45 1.18
N ARG A 4 -17.70 2.83 1.77
CA ARG A 4 -16.33 2.88 1.28
C ARG A 4 -16.18 2.24 -0.10
N ASN A 5 -16.69 1.02 -0.31
CA ASN A 5 -16.62 0.34 -1.61
C ASN A 5 -17.34 1.13 -2.70
N PHE A 6 -18.45 1.81 -2.36
CA PHE A 6 -19.14 2.71 -3.29
C PHE A 6 -18.26 3.90 -3.71
N ALA A 7 -17.63 4.58 -2.74
CA ALA A 7 -16.73 5.70 -3.03
C ALA A 7 -15.48 5.27 -3.82
N GLU A 8 -14.90 4.10 -3.51
CA GLU A 8 -13.79 3.51 -4.25
C GLU A 8 -14.17 3.20 -5.71
N SER A 9 -15.35 2.61 -5.94
CA SER A 9 -15.86 2.34 -7.28
C SER A 9 -16.05 3.63 -8.08
N LYS A 10 -16.59 4.68 -7.45
CA LYS A 10 -16.76 6.00 -8.05
C LYS A 10 -15.41 6.60 -8.48
N TRP A 11 -14.41 6.53 -7.61
CA TRP A 11 -13.05 7.00 -7.88
C TRP A 11 -12.41 6.23 -9.05
N ASN A 12 -12.43 4.89 -9.02
CA ASN A 12 -11.83 4.08 -10.07
C ASN A 12 -12.46 4.33 -11.46
N LYS A 13 -13.78 4.60 -11.50
CA LYS A 13 -14.48 5.00 -12.74
C LYS A 13 -14.00 6.35 -13.27
N GLN A 14 -13.78 7.34 -12.40
CA GLN A 14 -13.24 8.64 -12.79
C GLN A 14 -11.79 8.53 -13.27
N TYR A 15 -10.97 7.73 -12.56
CA TYR A 15 -9.59 7.45 -12.94
C TYR A 15 -9.46 6.88 -14.35
N ILE A 16 -10.19 5.81 -14.66
CA ILE A 16 -10.13 5.22 -16.00
C ILE A 16 -10.72 6.16 -17.05
N LYS A 17 -11.79 6.89 -16.73
CA LYS A 17 -12.37 7.87 -17.65
C LYS A 17 -11.33 8.91 -18.07
N TYR A 18 -10.55 9.44 -17.13
CA TYR A 18 -9.47 10.37 -17.45
C TYR A 18 -8.44 9.78 -18.42
N ILE A 19 -8.03 8.53 -18.22
CA ILE A 19 -7.10 7.84 -19.13
C ILE A 19 -7.71 7.71 -20.53
N LEU A 20 -8.97 7.29 -20.62
CA LEU A 20 -9.67 7.06 -21.89
C LEU A 20 -9.97 8.36 -22.65
N ASP A 21 -10.26 9.44 -21.95
CA ASP A 21 -10.51 10.77 -22.51
C ASP A 21 -9.21 11.42 -23.05
N ASN A 22 -8.04 10.88 -22.73
CA ASN A 22 -6.72 11.37 -23.14
C ASN A 22 -5.90 10.29 -23.90
N PRO A 23 -6.39 9.79 -25.05
CA PRO A 23 -5.77 8.67 -25.77
C PRO A 23 -4.45 9.03 -26.47
N ASP A 24 -4.17 10.32 -26.67
CA ASP A 24 -2.92 10.82 -27.26
C ASP A 24 -1.73 10.74 -26.30
N LYS A 25 -1.98 10.56 -25.00
CA LYS A 25 -0.93 10.46 -23.98
C LYS A 25 -0.30 9.07 -23.97
N PRO A 26 1.03 8.96 -23.74
CA PRO A 26 1.73 7.68 -23.79
C PRO A 26 1.53 6.89 -22.48
N TRP A 27 0.29 6.44 -22.26
CA TRP A 27 -0.06 5.57 -21.14
C TRP A 27 0.62 4.20 -21.28
N ASN A 28 1.20 3.71 -20.18
CA ASN A 28 1.83 2.40 -20.14
C ASN A 28 0.84 1.37 -19.58
N TYR A 29 0.25 0.56 -20.48
CA TYR A 29 -0.75 -0.43 -20.10
C TYR A 29 -0.19 -1.60 -19.29
N ILE A 30 1.11 -1.90 -19.36
CA ILE A 30 1.75 -2.85 -18.44
C ILE A 30 1.65 -2.34 -16.99
N CYS A 31 1.98 -1.07 -16.76
CA CYS A 31 1.86 -0.44 -15.45
C CYS A 31 0.39 -0.33 -15.00
N LEU A 32 -0.52 0.08 -15.89
CA LEU A 32 -1.95 0.15 -15.59
C LEU A 32 -2.52 -1.22 -15.23
N SER A 33 -2.16 -2.29 -15.95
CA SER A 33 -2.59 -3.66 -15.64
C SER A 33 -2.24 -4.10 -14.22
N LYS A 34 -1.11 -3.65 -13.67
CA LYS A 34 -0.72 -3.94 -12.27
C LYS A 34 -1.39 -3.00 -11.25
N ASN A 35 -1.92 -1.86 -11.69
CA ASN A 35 -2.37 -0.79 -10.82
C ASN A 35 -3.65 -1.20 -10.05
N PRO A 36 -3.69 -1.07 -8.71
CA PRO A 36 -4.86 -1.44 -7.89
C PRO A 36 -6.10 -0.56 -8.14
N ASN A 37 -6.00 0.51 -8.92
CA ASN A 37 -7.17 1.28 -9.37
C ASN A 37 -7.85 0.68 -10.61
N ILE A 38 -7.19 -0.25 -11.31
CA ILE A 38 -7.77 -1.01 -12.41
C ILE A 38 -8.45 -2.26 -11.84
N THR A 39 -9.78 -2.30 -11.94
CA THR A 39 -10.60 -3.46 -11.54
C THR A 39 -10.93 -4.33 -12.74
N TRP A 40 -11.39 -5.55 -12.49
CA TRP A 40 -11.81 -6.44 -13.58
C TRP A 40 -12.98 -5.87 -14.40
N GLU A 41 -13.92 -5.18 -13.77
CA GLU A 41 -15.03 -4.51 -14.47
C GLU A 41 -14.51 -3.45 -15.45
N ILE A 42 -13.44 -2.74 -15.09
CA ILE A 42 -12.79 -1.78 -15.98
C ILE A 42 -12.16 -2.50 -17.18
N VAL A 43 -11.44 -3.59 -16.95
CA VAL A 43 -10.83 -4.40 -18.02
C VAL A 43 -11.92 -4.92 -18.97
N LYS A 44 -12.98 -5.52 -18.42
CA LYS A 44 -14.11 -6.08 -19.17
C LYS A 44 -14.87 -5.02 -19.97
N ALA A 45 -15.03 -3.81 -19.43
CA ALA A 45 -15.71 -2.71 -20.12
C ALA A 45 -14.87 -2.08 -21.25
N ASN A 46 -13.56 -2.34 -21.29
CA ASN A 46 -12.63 -1.74 -22.25
C ASN A 46 -11.73 -2.81 -22.89
N PRO A 47 -12.31 -3.78 -23.62
CA PRO A 47 -11.58 -4.93 -24.16
C PRO A 47 -10.65 -4.59 -25.32
N ASP A 48 -10.82 -3.42 -25.95
CA ASP A 48 -9.98 -2.89 -27.03
C ASP A 48 -8.62 -2.37 -26.54
N LYS A 49 -8.46 -2.17 -25.22
CA LYS A 49 -7.22 -1.67 -24.65
C LYS A 49 -6.19 -2.80 -24.49
N PRO A 50 -4.89 -2.49 -24.66
CA PRO A 50 -3.82 -3.50 -24.66
C PRO A 50 -3.44 -3.91 -23.23
N TRP A 51 -4.40 -4.43 -22.47
CA TRP A 51 -4.18 -4.94 -21.11
C TRP A 51 -3.18 -6.10 -21.14
N CYS A 52 -2.17 -6.05 -20.27
CA CYS A 52 -1.22 -7.14 -20.12
C CYS A 52 -1.71 -8.13 -19.05
N TYR A 53 -2.09 -9.34 -19.47
CA TYR A 53 -2.67 -10.36 -18.58
C TYR A 53 -1.66 -10.93 -17.59
N ASP A 54 -0.37 -10.95 -17.92
CA ASP A 54 0.69 -11.27 -16.97
C ASP A 54 0.63 -10.34 -15.74
N TYR A 55 0.55 -9.03 -15.96
CA TYR A 55 0.51 -8.06 -14.87
C TYR A 55 -0.87 -7.94 -14.22
N LEU A 56 -1.95 -8.22 -14.94
CA LEU A 56 -3.28 -8.39 -14.33
C LEU A 56 -3.28 -9.59 -13.38
N SER A 57 -2.58 -10.68 -13.71
CA SER A 57 -2.45 -11.86 -12.83
C SER A 57 -1.85 -11.52 -11.47
N LYS A 58 -1.04 -10.46 -11.38
CA LYS A 58 -0.49 -9.93 -10.11
C LYS A 58 -1.41 -8.90 -9.43
N ASN A 59 -2.41 -8.37 -10.13
CA ASN A 59 -3.24 -7.28 -9.65
C ASN A 59 -4.16 -7.74 -8.49
N PRO A 60 -4.21 -7.00 -7.37
CA PRO A 60 -5.02 -7.39 -6.20
C PRO A 60 -6.54 -7.34 -6.44
N ASN A 61 -7.02 -6.83 -7.58
CA ASN A 61 -8.43 -6.90 -7.96
C ASN A 61 -8.78 -8.12 -8.81
N ILE A 62 -7.79 -8.96 -9.16
CA ILE A 62 -8.04 -10.23 -9.84
C ILE A 62 -8.19 -11.33 -8.80
N THR A 63 -9.40 -11.89 -8.70
CA THR A 63 -9.75 -13.01 -7.83
C THR A 63 -9.67 -14.33 -8.59
N TRP A 64 -9.64 -15.45 -7.87
CA TRP A 64 -9.70 -16.76 -8.51
C TRP A 64 -10.98 -16.99 -9.30
N ASP A 65 -12.13 -16.49 -8.83
CA ASP A 65 -13.40 -16.57 -9.57
C ASP A 65 -13.30 -15.86 -10.93
N ILE A 66 -12.65 -14.70 -10.99
CA ILE A 66 -12.40 -14.00 -12.26
C ILE A 66 -11.56 -14.86 -13.21
N VAL A 67 -10.50 -15.50 -12.70
CA VAL A 67 -9.63 -16.38 -13.50
C VAL A 67 -10.43 -17.59 -14.02
N LYS A 68 -11.24 -18.20 -13.15
CA LYS A 68 -12.06 -19.38 -13.45
C LYS A 68 -13.17 -19.07 -14.47
N ASP A 69 -13.81 -17.92 -14.35
CA ASP A 69 -14.91 -17.49 -15.23
C ASP A 69 -14.42 -17.00 -16.60
N ASN A 70 -13.12 -16.75 -16.76
CA ASN A 70 -12.52 -16.25 -17.99
C ASN A 70 -11.27 -17.08 -18.37
N PRO A 71 -11.44 -18.40 -18.62
CA PRO A 71 -10.33 -19.33 -18.84
C PRO A 71 -9.63 -19.12 -20.19
N GLU A 72 -10.25 -18.39 -21.12
CA GLU A 72 -9.69 -18.07 -22.43
C GLU A 72 -8.64 -16.97 -22.38
N LYS A 73 -8.49 -16.29 -21.24
CA LYS A 73 -7.45 -15.27 -21.04
C LYS A 73 -6.12 -15.93 -20.66
N GLU A 74 -5.03 -15.32 -21.13
CA GLU A 74 -3.68 -15.80 -20.91
C GLU A 74 -3.16 -15.40 -19.52
N TRP A 75 -3.74 -15.99 -18.47
CA TRP A 75 -3.31 -15.74 -17.09
C TRP A 75 -1.92 -16.35 -16.81
N ASP A 76 -1.03 -15.56 -16.21
CA ASP A 76 0.31 -16.02 -15.78
C ASP A 76 0.24 -16.60 -14.36
N TYR A 77 0.35 -17.92 -14.28
CA TYR A 77 0.35 -18.63 -13.01
C TYR A 77 1.56 -18.35 -12.11
N ASN A 78 2.68 -17.85 -12.64
CA ASN A 78 3.78 -17.36 -11.80
C ASN A 78 3.37 -16.12 -11.02
N PHE A 79 2.60 -15.22 -11.64
CA PHE A 79 2.12 -14.00 -11.01
C PHE A 79 0.86 -14.23 -10.18
N LEU A 80 -0.04 -15.14 -10.58
CA LEU A 80 -1.13 -15.60 -9.72
C LEU A 80 -0.57 -16.25 -8.44
N SER A 81 0.53 -17.00 -8.53
CA SER A 81 1.14 -17.64 -7.36
C SER A 81 1.57 -16.66 -6.27
N ILE A 82 1.86 -15.39 -6.59
CA ILE A 82 2.15 -14.34 -5.59
C ILE A 82 0.96 -13.40 -5.33
N ASN A 83 -0.19 -13.66 -5.95
CA ASN A 83 -1.36 -12.80 -5.82
C ASN A 83 -2.04 -13.05 -4.46
N PRO A 84 -2.34 -12.01 -3.66
CA PRO A 84 -2.95 -12.17 -2.34
C PRO A 84 -4.37 -12.74 -2.36
N ASN A 85 -5.03 -12.83 -3.53
CA ASN A 85 -6.33 -13.50 -3.66
C ASN A 85 -6.23 -14.99 -3.96
N ILE A 86 -5.02 -15.54 -4.13
CA ILE A 86 -4.80 -16.98 -4.27
C ILE A 86 -4.47 -17.55 -2.90
N THR A 87 -5.38 -18.36 -2.37
CA THR A 87 -5.20 -19.09 -1.10
C THR A 87 -4.64 -20.48 -1.35
N TRP A 88 -4.16 -21.14 -0.29
CA TRP A 88 -3.70 -22.51 -0.39
C TRP A 88 -4.81 -23.49 -0.81
N GLU A 89 -6.05 -23.27 -0.36
CA GLU A 89 -7.21 -24.09 -0.76
C GLU A 89 -7.44 -24.02 -2.27
N ILE A 90 -7.32 -22.83 -2.87
CA ILE A 90 -7.41 -22.67 -4.33
C ILE A 90 -6.31 -23.48 -5.02
N VAL A 91 -5.08 -23.44 -4.52
CA VAL A 91 -3.96 -24.19 -5.08
C VAL A 91 -4.21 -25.69 -4.97
N LYS A 92 -4.67 -26.16 -3.80
CA LYS A 92 -4.95 -27.56 -3.49
C LYS A 92 -6.11 -28.12 -4.33
N ASP A 93 -7.18 -27.35 -4.50
CA ASP A 93 -8.38 -27.76 -5.23
C ASP A 93 -8.20 -27.72 -6.75
N ASN A 94 -7.14 -27.07 -7.24
CA ASN A 94 -6.85 -26.92 -8.68
C ASN A 94 -5.43 -27.38 -9.01
N PRO A 95 -5.09 -28.67 -8.79
CA PRO A 95 -3.73 -29.19 -8.93
C PRO A 95 -3.26 -29.32 -10.39
N ASP A 96 -4.19 -29.26 -11.35
CA ASP A 96 -3.90 -29.27 -12.80
C ASP A 96 -3.25 -27.96 -13.28
N LYS A 97 -3.36 -26.89 -12.48
CA LYS A 97 -2.79 -25.58 -12.81
C LYS A 97 -1.29 -25.54 -12.55
N LYS A 98 -0.60 -24.74 -13.34
CA LYS A 98 0.87 -24.59 -13.31
C LYS A 98 1.33 -23.66 -12.18
N TRP A 99 0.89 -23.92 -10.95
CA TRP A 99 1.30 -23.16 -9.78
C TRP A 99 2.82 -23.20 -9.60
N ASN A 100 3.42 -22.04 -9.30
CA ASN A 100 4.83 -21.93 -9.03
C ASN A 100 5.06 -21.91 -7.52
N TYR A 101 5.42 -23.04 -6.94
CA TYR A 101 5.64 -23.19 -5.50
C TYR A 101 6.78 -22.33 -4.95
N ARG A 102 7.80 -22.04 -5.76
CA ARG A 102 8.83 -21.05 -5.37
C ARG A 102 8.15 -19.69 -5.19
N ARG A 103 7.35 -19.24 -6.14
CA ARG A 103 6.60 -17.97 -6.05
C ARG A 103 5.58 -17.97 -4.90
N LEU A 104 4.84 -19.06 -4.70
CA LEU A 104 3.93 -19.21 -3.55
C LEU A 104 4.64 -19.02 -2.20
N SER A 105 5.95 -19.28 -2.12
CA SER A 105 6.74 -19.02 -0.90
C SER A 105 6.68 -17.54 -0.46
N LEU A 106 6.43 -16.59 -1.36
CA LEU A 106 6.25 -15.17 -1.04
C LEU A 106 4.77 -14.78 -0.79
N ASN A 107 3.83 -15.70 -1.00
CA ASN A 107 2.41 -15.39 -0.94
C ASN A 107 1.97 -15.27 0.54
N PRO A 108 1.28 -14.17 0.92
CA PRO A 108 0.86 -13.95 2.30
C PRO A 108 -0.18 -14.96 2.81
N ASN A 109 -0.78 -15.79 1.95
CA ASN A 109 -1.69 -16.87 2.35
C ASN A 109 -0.99 -18.21 2.56
N ILE A 110 0.33 -18.29 2.39
CA ILE A 110 1.10 -19.50 2.69
C ILE A 110 1.67 -19.36 4.11
N THR A 111 1.21 -20.23 5.01
CA THR A 111 1.71 -20.33 6.39
C THR A 111 2.80 -21.39 6.48
N TRP A 112 3.51 -21.41 7.61
CA TRP A 112 4.52 -22.43 7.87
C TRP A 112 3.92 -23.84 7.94
N GLU A 113 2.73 -23.99 8.52
CA GLU A 113 2.02 -25.28 8.61
C GLU A 113 1.74 -25.86 7.23
N ILE A 114 1.33 -25.01 6.27
CA ILE A 114 1.13 -25.43 4.88
C ILE A 114 2.43 -25.97 4.27
N VAL A 115 3.55 -25.29 4.51
CA VAL A 115 4.87 -25.72 4.02
C VAL A 115 5.26 -27.06 4.65
N GLN A 116 5.08 -27.19 5.95
CA GLN A 116 5.41 -28.39 6.72
C GLN A 116 4.57 -29.60 6.32
N ASP A 117 3.27 -29.40 6.08
CA ASP A 117 2.34 -30.46 5.68
C ASP A 117 2.52 -30.89 4.22
N ASN A 118 3.24 -30.11 3.41
CA ASN A 118 3.45 -30.34 1.99
C ASN A 118 4.94 -30.23 1.61
N PRO A 119 5.81 -31.07 2.19
CA PRO A 119 7.27 -30.96 2.02
C PRO A 119 7.74 -31.41 0.63
N ASP A 120 6.90 -32.12 -0.12
CA ASP A 120 7.18 -32.56 -1.50
C ASP A 120 7.14 -31.40 -2.50
N LYS A 121 6.56 -30.25 -2.12
CA LYS A 121 6.49 -29.08 -2.99
C LYS A 121 7.81 -28.34 -3.02
N GLY A 122 8.15 -27.81 -4.19
CA GLY A 122 9.39 -27.06 -4.43
C GLY A 122 9.38 -25.66 -3.82
N TRP A 123 9.16 -25.54 -2.51
CA TRP A 123 9.25 -24.30 -1.74
C TRP A 123 10.65 -23.69 -1.84
N ASN A 124 10.73 -22.37 -1.78
CA ASN A 124 11.99 -21.63 -1.71
C ASN A 124 12.12 -21.01 -0.31
N TYR A 125 13.00 -21.57 0.51
CA TYR A 125 13.19 -21.13 1.91
C TYR A 125 13.80 -19.72 2.05
N SER A 126 14.62 -19.28 1.09
CA SER A 126 15.08 -17.88 1.05
C SER A 126 13.91 -16.93 0.78
N TRP A 127 12.97 -17.34 -0.06
CA TRP A 127 11.76 -16.55 -0.30
C TRP A 127 10.76 -16.65 0.86
N LEU A 128 10.62 -17.81 1.52
CA LEU A 128 9.85 -17.93 2.76
C LEU A 128 10.43 -17.01 3.86
N SER A 129 11.73 -16.79 3.89
CA SER A 129 12.36 -15.86 4.83
C SER A 129 11.85 -14.41 4.70
N ASN A 130 11.30 -14.04 3.53
CA ASN A 130 10.62 -12.75 3.31
C ASN A 130 9.11 -12.80 3.57
N ASN A 131 8.55 -13.97 3.85
CA ASN A 131 7.11 -14.14 4.01
C ASN A 131 6.67 -13.62 5.39
N PRO A 132 5.60 -12.79 5.47
CA PRO A 132 5.13 -12.22 6.73
C PRO A 132 4.67 -13.27 7.75
N ASN A 133 4.36 -14.50 7.32
CA ASN A 133 3.96 -15.58 8.21
C ASN A 133 5.13 -16.35 8.84
N ILE A 134 6.38 -16.10 8.42
CA ILE A 134 7.55 -16.70 9.06
C ILE A 134 7.97 -15.84 10.26
N THR A 135 7.81 -16.41 11.45
CA THR A 135 8.15 -15.77 12.73
C THR A 135 9.46 -16.32 13.29
N TRP A 136 10.06 -15.58 14.23
CA TRP A 136 11.25 -16.08 14.93
C TRP A 136 11.03 -17.43 15.62
N GLY A 137 9.85 -17.66 16.22
CA GLY A 137 9.53 -18.94 16.84
C GLY A 137 9.56 -20.12 15.86
N ILE A 138 9.11 -19.90 14.61
CA ILE A 138 9.19 -20.91 13.54
C ILE A 138 10.65 -21.18 13.17
N ILE A 139 11.47 -20.14 13.04
CA ILE A 139 12.89 -20.27 12.70
C ILE A 139 13.63 -21.06 13.77
N GLN A 140 13.42 -20.69 15.05
CA GLN A 140 14.03 -21.35 16.20
C GLN A 140 13.60 -22.82 16.34
N ALA A 141 12.34 -23.14 16.02
CA ALA A 141 11.84 -24.51 16.04
C ALA A 141 12.37 -25.38 14.88
N ASN A 142 12.93 -24.76 13.83
CA ASN A 142 13.40 -25.45 12.63
C ASN A 142 14.82 -25.02 12.23
N PRO A 143 15.84 -25.30 13.07
CA PRO A 143 17.21 -24.82 12.87
C PRO A 143 17.94 -25.47 11.68
N ASP A 144 17.50 -26.65 11.24
CA ASP A 144 18.12 -27.37 10.11
C ASP A 144 17.79 -26.74 8.74
N ILE A 145 16.80 -25.84 8.70
CA ILE A 145 16.43 -25.13 7.49
C ILE A 145 17.45 -24.03 7.21
N LYS A 146 17.87 -23.96 5.96
CA LYS A 146 18.73 -22.88 5.46
C LYS A 146 17.91 -21.61 5.22
N TRP A 147 17.59 -20.94 6.32
CA TRP A 147 16.96 -19.62 6.31
C TRP A 147 17.91 -18.57 5.75
N ASP A 148 17.33 -17.56 5.12
CA ASP A 148 18.05 -16.41 4.56
C ASP A 148 18.04 -15.27 5.59
N TYR A 149 19.13 -15.19 6.37
CA TYR A 149 19.23 -14.23 7.46
C TYR A 149 19.40 -12.78 7.00
N GLU A 150 19.82 -12.52 5.75
CA GLU A 150 19.78 -11.18 5.17
C GLU A 150 18.33 -10.72 5.07
N CYS A 151 17.47 -11.56 4.48
CA CYS A 151 16.04 -11.28 4.36
C CYS A 151 15.33 -11.18 5.71
N LEU A 152 15.64 -12.09 6.65
CA LEU A 152 15.06 -12.06 8.00
C LEU A 152 15.47 -10.80 8.77
N SER A 153 16.71 -10.34 8.61
CA SER A 153 17.22 -9.14 9.28
C SER A 153 16.41 -7.89 8.92
N GLY A 154 15.86 -7.81 7.71
CA GLY A 154 14.96 -6.74 7.29
C GLY A 154 13.49 -6.94 7.69
N SER A 155 13.13 -8.11 8.22
CA SER A 155 11.74 -8.49 8.49
C SER A 155 11.17 -7.80 9.74
N PRO A 156 9.92 -7.28 9.69
CA PRO A 156 9.26 -6.73 10.88
C PRO A 156 8.98 -7.78 11.97
N ASN A 157 9.12 -9.08 11.67
CA ASN A 157 9.00 -10.16 12.65
C ASN A 157 10.27 -10.37 13.48
N ILE A 158 11.38 -9.70 13.14
CA ILE A 158 12.63 -9.73 13.91
C ILE A 158 12.73 -8.44 14.72
N THR A 159 12.68 -8.55 16.04
CA THR A 159 12.88 -7.44 16.97
C THR A 159 14.34 -7.35 17.40
N TRP A 160 14.72 -6.21 17.99
CA TRP A 160 16.07 -6.05 18.52
C TRP A 160 16.37 -7.02 19.68
N GLU A 161 15.39 -7.35 20.51
CA GLU A 161 15.53 -8.32 21.59
C GLU A 161 15.88 -9.71 21.04
N ILE A 162 15.25 -10.13 19.94
CA ILE A 162 15.58 -11.39 19.26
C ILE A 162 17.04 -11.37 18.79
N VAL A 163 17.49 -10.29 18.16
CA VAL A 163 18.88 -10.14 17.70
C VAL A 163 19.85 -10.23 18.86
N LYS A 164 19.57 -9.51 19.95
CA LYS A 164 20.40 -9.46 21.15
C LYS A 164 20.49 -10.81 21.88
N ASP A 165 19.38 -11.52 21.97
CA ASP A 165 19.30 -12.81 22.67
C ASP A 165 19.90 -13.96 21.86
N ASN A 166 20.18 -13.75 20.56
CA ASN A 166 20.71 -14.76 19.64
C ASN A 166 21.93 -14.23 18.87
N PRO A 167 23.06 -13.96 19.55
CA PRO A 167 24.24 -13.32 18.94
C PRO A 167 25.01 -14.22 17.97
N ASP A 168 24.85 -15.54 18.05
CA ASP A 168 25.53 -16.51 17.18
C ASP A 168 24.89 -16.60 15.78
N ILE A 169 23.71 -16.01 15.60
CA ILE A 169 23.02 -15.96 14.32
C ILE A 169 23.71 -14.92 13.42
N PRO A 170 23.95 -15.23 12.13
CA PRO A 170 24.61 -14.32 11.20
C PRO A 170 23.63 -13.23 10.73
N TRP A 171 23.21 -12.36 11.63
CA TRP A 171 22.37 -11.22 11.31
C TRP A 171 23.07 -10.25 10.35
N ASP A 172 22.33 -9.76 9.36
CA ASP A 172 22.78 -8.73 8.45
C ASP A 172 22.46 -7.35 9.03
N TYR A 173 23.50 -6.66 9.51
CA TYR A 173 23.35 -5.35 10.16
C TYR A 173 23.03 -4.22 9.17
N GLU A 174 23.28 -4.39 7.87
CA GLU A 174 22.82 -3.45 6.85
C GLU A 174 21.30 -3.53 6.69
N CYS A 175 20.73 -4.74 6.60
CA CYS A 175 19.30 -4.97 6.57
C CYS A 175 18.62 -4.56 7.90
N LEU A 176 19.23 -4.88 9.06
CA LEU A 176 18.73 -4.42 10.37
C LEU A 176 18.68 -2.88 10.45
N SER A 177 19.67 -2.18 9.89
CA SER A 177 19.67 -0.71 9.86
C SER A 177 18.42 -0.12 9.20
N GLY A 178 17.85 -0.82 8.21
CA GLY A 178 16.59 -0.47 7.56
C GLY A 178 15.34 -1.02 8.25
N ASN A 179 15.47 -1.91 9.23
CA ASN A 179 14.37 -2.60 9.88
C ASN A 179 13.54 -1.65 10.76
N PRO A 180 12.19 -1.67 10.66
CA PRO A 180 11.31 -0.79 11.43
C PRO A 180 11.34 -1.01 12.94
N ASN A 181 11.90 -2.11 13.43
CA ASN A 181 12.09 -2.37 14.86
C ASN A 181 13.41 -1.79 15.42
N ILE A 182 14.30 -1.30 14.56
CA ILE A 182 15.52 -0.61 15.00
C ILE A 182 15.20 0.87 15.23
N THR A 183 15.30 1.28 16.50
CA THR A 183 15.12 2.68 16.93
C THR A 183 16.47 3.37 17.05
N TRP A 184 16.48 4.71 17.02
CA TRP A 184 17.70 5.46 17.26
C TRP A 184 18.33 5.17 18.63
N LYS A 185 17.51 4.93 19.67
CA LYS A 185 18.02 4.55 20.99
C LYS A 185 18.82 3.24 20.94
N ILE A 186 18.34 2.25 20.19
CA ILE A 186 19.07 0.99 19.99
C ILE A 186 20.43 1.24 19.34
N VAL A 187 20.47 2.08 18.30
CA VAL A 187 21.73 2.46 17.64
C VAL A 187 22.69 3.13 18.62
N GLN A 188 22.20 4.06 19.45
CA GLN A 188 23.01 4.76 20.45
C GLN A 188 23.53 3.84 21.57
N ASP A 189 22.69 2.93 22.04
CA ASP A 189 23.02 2.00 23.12
C ASP A 189 24.00 0.90 22.65
N ASN A 190 24.25 0.76 21.34
CA ASN A 190 25.12 -0.27 20.75
C ASN A 190 26.09 0.35 19.71
N PRO A 191 27.04 1.19 20.14
CA PRO A 191 27.92 1.95 19.25
C PRO A 191 28.98 1.09 18.55
N ASP A 192 29.28 -0.11 19.06
CA ASP A 192 30.28 -1.01 18.48
C ASP A 192 29.78 -1.74 17.23
N ILE A 193 28.47 -1.67 16.95
CA ILE A 193 27.86 -2.26 15.77
C ILE A 193 28.06 -1.33 14.58
N LEU A 194 28.48 -1.92 13.45
CA LEU A 194 28.65 -1.22 12.18
C LEU A 194 27.30 -0.99 11.50
N TRP A 195 26.56 0.01 12.00
CA TRP A 195 25.29 0.40 11.42
C TRP A 195 25.46 1.06 10.04
N ASN A 196 24.57 0.72 9.10
CA ASN A 196 24.49 1.37 7.81
C ASN A 196 23.66 2.66 7.91
N TYR A 197 24.34 3.79 8.08
CA TYR A 197 23.68 5.10 8.20
C TYR A 197 22.90 5.53 6.96
N SER A 198 23.21 4.99 5.78
CA SER A 198 22.38 5.23 4.58
C SER A 198 21.02 4.56 4.70
N MET A 199 20.95 3.32 5.19
CA MET A 199 19.70 2.62 5.47
C MET A 199 18.93 3.27 6.63
N LEU A 200 19.62 3.63 7.72
CA LEU A 200 19.01 4.37 8.84
C LEU A 200 18.40 5.71 8.38
N SER A 201 19.03 6.41 7.43
CA SER A 201 18.50 7.67 6.88
C SER A 201 17.10 7.53 6.27
N ASN A 202 16.73 6.34 5.77
CA ASN A 202 15.39 6.06 5.25
C ASN A 202 14.47 5.37 6.29
N ASN A 203 15.01 5.01 7.47
CA ASN A 203 14.27 4.27 8.50
C ASN A 203 13.17 5.16 9.11
N PRO A 204 11.94 4.65 9.30
CA PRO A 204 10.81 5.41 9.84
C PRO A 204 10.99 5.88 11.29
N ASN A 205 11.94 5.34 12.04
CA ASN A 205 12.25 5.79 13.41
C ASN A 205 13.27 6.93 13.46
N ILE A 206 13.89 7.29 12.33
CA ILE A 206 14.79 8.44 12.26
C ILE A 206 13.98 9.70 11.94
N THR A 207 13.95 10.61 12.91
CA THR A 207 13.28 11.92 12.78
C THR A 207 14.29 13.02 12.50
N TRP A 208 13.82 14.16 11.97
CA TRP A 208 14.71 15.32 11.80
C TRP A 208 15.37 15.78 13.10
N LYS A 209 14.66 15.70 14.24
CA LYS A 209 15.24 16.06 15.55
C LYS A 209 16.46 15.20 15.90
N ILE A 210 16.42 13.91 15.56
CA ILE A 210 17.54 12.99 15.74
C ILE A 210 18.70 13.39 14.84
N VAL A 211 18.43 13.62 13.55
CA VAL A 211 19.46 14.06 12.59
C VAL A 211 20.13 15.36 13.04
N GLN A 212 19.33 16.35 13.43
CA GLN A 212 19.80 17.66 13.87
C GLN A 212 20.64 17.59 15.15
N ALA A 213 20.34 16.66 16.06
CA ALA A 213 21.10 16.47 17.29
C ALA A 213 22.42 15.69 17.07
N ASN A 214 22.61 15.06 15.92
CA ASN A 214 23.74 14.17 15.63
C ASN A 214 24.29 14.45 14.21
N LEU A 215 24.73 15.70 13.96
CA LEU A 215 25.18 16.16 12.64
C LEU A 215 26.54 15.58 12.21
N ASP A 216 27.30 15.03 13.16
CA ASP A 216 28.57 14.34 12.96
C ASP A 216 28.41 12.95 12.31
N ILE A 217 27.21 12.38 12.42
CA ILE A 217 26.87 11.10 11.78
C ILE A 217 26.76 11.28 10.27
N PRO A 218 27.31 10.35 9.45
CA PRO A 218 27.29 10.43 7.99
C PRO A 218 25.91 10.07 7.42
N TRP A 219 24.89 10.90 7.70
CA TRP A 219 23.56 10.73 7.16
C TRP A 219 23.54 10.85 5.62
N SER A 220 22.76 9.99 4.98
CA SER A 220 22.47 10.12 3.55
C SER A 220 21.29 11.08 3.34
N TYR A 221 21.60 12.32 2.96
CA TYR A 221 20.59 13.34 2.71
C TYR A 221 19.67 13.02 1.52
N SER A 222 20.10 12.17 0.58
CA SER A 222 19.22 11.68 -0.49
C SER A 222 18.13 10.75 0.04
N TRP A 223 18.49 9.86 0.98
CA TRP A 223 17.54 8.99 1.68
C TRP A 223 16.66 9.76 2.66
N LEU A 224 17.23 10.70 3.43
CA LEU A 224 16.45 11.59 4.29
C LEU A 224 15.43 12.41 3.48
N SER A 225 15.81 12.92 2.30
CA SER A 225 14.89 13.64 1.41
C SER A 225 13.66 12.81 1.02
N ASN A 226 13.77 11.49 1.01
CA ASN A 226 12.66 10.57 0.75
C ASN A 226 11.92 10.11 2.02
N ASN A 227 12.50 10.33 3.20
CA ASN A 227 12.01 9.81 4.45
C ASN A 227 10.65 10.47 4.83
N PRO A 228 9.63 9.69 5.22
CA PRO A 228 8.31 10.21 5.57
C PRO A 228 8.28 11.06 6.84
N ASN A 229 9.38 11.20 7.59
CA ASN A 229 9.50 12.14 8.70
C ASN A 229 10.04 13.51 8.28
N ILE A 230 10.49 13.68 7.03
CA ILE A 230 10.90 14.98 6.51
C ILE A 230 9.70 15.67 5.89
N THR A 231 9.33 16.82 6.45
CA THR A 231 8.25 17.69 5.97
C THR A 231 8.81 18.91 5.23
N TRP A 232 7.97 19.61 4.49
CA TRP A 232 8.38 20.84 3.83
C TRP A 232 8.84 21.93 4.80
N GLU A 233 8.20 22.03 5.96
CA GLU A 233 8.55 22.99 7.01
C GLU A 233 9.97 22.74 7.54
N ILE A 234 10.36 21.47 7.67
CA ILE A 234 11.73 21.09 8.04
C ILE A 234 12.71 21.53 6.94
N VAL A 235 12.41 21.21 5.68
CA VAL A 235 13.28 21.59 4.54
C VAL A 235 13.45 23.12 4.49
N LYS A 236 12.34 23.87 4.59
CA LYS A 236 12.34 25.34 4.56
C LYS A 236 13.09 25.95 5.74
N ALA A 237 12.99 25.36 6.93
CA ALA A 237 13.68 25.86 8.12
C ALA A 237 15.19 25.57 8.13
N ASN A 238 15.67 24.67 7.26
CA ASN A 238 17.06 24.23 7.21
C ASN A 238 17.61 24.31 5.77
N PRO A 239 17.73 25.52 5.18
CA PRO A 239 18.09 25.71 3.78
C PRO A 239 19.54 25.33 3.44
N ASP A 240 20.45 25.35 4.43
CA ASP A 240 21.88 25.03 4.24
C ASP A 240 22.14 23.52 4.14
N ILE A 241 21.13 22.70 4.45
CA ILE A 241 21.21 21.25 4.33
C ILE A 241 21.11 20.86 2.86
N PRO A 242 21.94 19.93 2.36
CA PRO A 242 21.96 19.54 0.95
C PRO A 242 20.78 18.62 0.60
N TRP A 243 19.56 19.16 0.65
CA TRP A 243 18.34 18.45 0.28
C TRP A 243 18.31 18.11 -1.20
N TYR A 244 17.85 16.89 -1.50
CA TYR A 244 17.70 16.41 -2.87
C TYR A 244 16.29 16.72 -3.36
N TYR A 245 16.06 17.91 -3.93
CA TYR A 245 14.74 18.40 -4.34
C TYR A 245 14.03 17.51 -5.39
N ASN A 246 14.80 16.83 -6.24
CA ASN A 246 14.27 15.82 -7.14
C ASN A 246 13.69 14.61 -6.39
N ILE A 247 14.31 14.19 -5.27
CA ILE A 247 13.81 13.11 -4.42
C ILE A 247 12.67 13.61 -3.51
N LEU A 248 12.76 14.83 -2.97
CA LEU A 248 11.65 15.46 -2.25
C LEU A 248 10.37 15.51 -3.10
N SER A 249 10.50 15.66 -4.41
CA SER A 249 9.36 15.66 -5.33
C SER A 249 8.50 14.39 -5.25
N ARG A 250 9.05 13.23 -4.88
CA ARG A 250 8.26 12.00 -4.66
C ARG A 250 7.90 11.76 -3.19
N ASN A 251 8.39 12.57 -2.27
CA ASN A 251 8.15 12.41 -0.84
C ASN A 251 6.65 12.61 -0.52
N PRO A 252 6.01 11.69 0.22
CA PRO A 252 4.59 11.76 0.52
C PRO A 252 4.15 12.98 1.35
N ASN A 253 5.07 13.75 1.96
CA ASN A 253 4.75 15.00 2.66
C ASN A 253 4.90 16.24 1.78
N ILE A 254 5.39 16.11 0.55
CA ILE A 254 5.34 17.20 -0.43
C ILE A 254 4.00 17.10 -1.16
N SER A 255 3.06 17.96 -0.76
CA SER A 255 1.75 18.10 -1.39
C SER A 255 1.84 18.98 -2.64
N TRP A 256 0.84 18.90 -3.51
CA TRP A 256 0.75 19.79 -4.66
C TRP A 256 0.59 21.27 -4.26
N GLU A 257 -0.08 21.56 -3.15
CA GLU A 257 -0.19 22.92 -2.62
C GLU A 257 1.19 23.50 -2.28
N ILE A 258 2.07 22.70 -1.67
CA ILE A 258 3.46 23.09 -1.42
C ILE A 258 4.18 23.39 -2.74
N VAL A 259 4.02 22.52 -3.74
CA VAL A 259 4.66 22.72 -5.06
C VAL A 259 4.18 24.01 -5.72
N LYS A 260 2.88 24.30 -5.68
CA LYS A 260 2.28 25.51 -6.28
C LYS A 260 2.80 26.81 -5.66
N VAL A 261 2.91 26.88 -4.33
CA VAL A 261 3.32 28.11 -3.64
C VAL A 261 4.85 28.29 -3.58
N ASN A 262 5.63 27.30 -4.05
CA ASN A 262 7.09 27.37 -4.13
C ASN A 262 7.57 27.02 -5.56
N PRO A 263 7.25 27.86 -6.57
CA PRO A 263 7.53 27.56 -7.97
C PRO A 263 9.03 27.62 -8.34
N ASP A 264 9.83 28.35 -7.56
CA ASP A 264 11.27 28.53 -7.81
C ASP A 264 12.11 27.31 -7.38
N ILE A 265 11.52 26.41 -6.60
CA ILE A 265 12.17 25.17 -6.20
C ILE A 265 12.22 24.22 -7.40
N PRO A 266 13.36 23.56 -7.68
CA PRO A 266 13.54 22.71 -8.86
C PRO A 266 12.84 21.35 -8.69
N TRP A 267 11.52 21.35 -8.58
CA TRP A 267 10.71 20.15 -8.48
C TRP A 267 10.81 19.31 -9.76
N SER A 268 11.10 18.02 -9.61
CA SER A 268 11.16 17.09 -10.73
C SER A 268 9.76 16.62 -11.10
N CYS A 269 9.27 16.98 -12.29
CA CYS A 269 7.96 16.52 -12.77
C CYS A 269 7.90 14.99 -12.93
N TYR A 270 9.04 14.34 -13.24
CA TYR A 270 9.14 12.88 -13.28
C TYR A 270 8.86 12.25 -11.90
N TYR A 271 9.47 12.77 -10.84
CA TYR A 271 9.26 12.26 -9.48
C TYR A 271 7.95 12.73 -8.86
N LEU A 272 7.45 13.93 -9.23
CA LEU A 272 6.09 14.31 -8.89
C LEU A 272 5.08 13.34 -9.51
N SER A 273 5.30 12.86 -10.74
CA SER A 273 4.40 11.86 -11.36
C SER A 273 4.23 10.56 -10.57
N CYS A 274 5.16 10.17 -9.69
CA CYS A 274 4.97 9.04 -8.76
C CYS A 274 4.59 9.44 -7.33
N ASN A 275 4.50 10.73 -7.03
CA ASN A 275 4.11 11.20 -5.70
C ASN A 275 2.63 10.85 -5.44
N PRO A 276 2.30 10.25 -4.28
CA PRO A 276 0.94 9.82 -3.96
C PRO A 276 -0.07 10.97 -3.79
N ASN A 277 0.39 12.21 -3.67
CA ASN A 277 -0.46 13.40 -3.61
C ASN A 277 -0.84 13.96 -4.99
N ILE A 278 -0.19 13.52 -6.08
CA ILE A 278 -0.56 13.96 -7.43
C ILE A 278 -1.81 13.20 -7.88
N THR A 279 -2.80 13.94 -8.35
CA THR A 279 -4.07 13.42 -8.87
C THR A 279 -4.16 13.62 -10.38
N TRP A 280 -5.09 12.94 -11.04
CA TRP A 280 -5.35 13.22 -12.45
C TRP A 280 -5.91 14.63 -12.66
N GLU A 281 -6.71 15.18 -11.74
CA GLU A 281 -7.16 16.58 -11.81
C GLU A 281 -5.98 17.55 -11.79
N ILE A 282 -4.99 17.31 -10.92
CA ILE A 282 -3.77 18.12 -10.88
C ILE A 282 -3.05 18.06 -12.23
N VAL A 283 -2.90 16.87 -12.81
CA VAL A 283 -2.27 16.69 -14.13
C VAL A 283 -3.06 17.41 -15.22
N GLN A 284 -4.40 17.30 -15.18
CA GLN A 284 -5.33 17.91 -16.12
C GLN A 284 -5.30 19.44 -16.06
N ASP A 285 -5.29 20.01 -14.85
CA ASP A 285 -5.29 21.45 -14.59
C ASP A 285 -3.92 22.08 -14.88
N ASN A 286 -2.87 21.27 -15.03
CA ASN A 286 -1.51 21.72 -15.27
C ASN A 286 -0.90 21.05 -16.51
N PRO A 287 -1.51 21.23 -17.70
CA PRO A 287 -1.14 20.46 -18.91
C PRO A 287 0.24 20.85 -19.47
N TYR A 288 0.75 22.03 -19.11
CA TYR A 288 2.05 22.54 -19.56
C TYR A 288 3.23 21.96 -18.76
N LYS A 289 2.99 21.32 -17.62
CA LYS A 289 4.06 20.64 -16.87
C LYS A 289 4.46 19.36 -17.62
N PRO A 290 5.76 19.06 -17.74
CA PRO A 290 6.25 17.86 -18.44
C PRO A 290 6.05 16.60 -17.59
N TRP A 291 4.79 16.22 -17.37
CA TRP A 291 4.42 15.02 -16.64
C TRP A 291 4.89 13.75 -17.34
N SER A 292 5.38 12.78 -16.58
CA SER A 292 5.71 11.46 -17.12
C SER A 292 4.48 10.56 -17.07
N TYR A 293 3.78 10.41 -18.20
CA TYR A 293 2.61 9.52 -18.32
C TYR A 293 2.94 8.04 -18.11
N TYR A 294 4.17 7.64 -18.45
CA TYR A 294 4.70 6.32 -18.07
C TYR A 294 4.67 6.13 -16.55
N VAL A 295 5.19 7.10 -15.79
CA VAL A 295 5.21 7.02 -14.32
C VAL A 295 3.81 7.19 -13.72
N LEU A 296 2.99 8.09 -14.27
CA LEU A 296 1.58 8.27 -13.84
C LEU A 296 0.76 6.98 -14.00
N SER A 297 1.08 6.15 -15.00
CA SER A 297 0.44 4.83 -15.20
C SER A 297 0.67 3.89 -14.00
N TYR A 298 1.80 4.04 -13.31
CA TYR A 298 2.13 3.27 -12.11
C TYR A 298 1.56 3.90 -10.84
N ASN A 299 1.28 5.22 -10.85
CA ASN A 299 0.87 5.95 -9.65
C ASN A 299 -0.52 5.48 -9.20
N THR A 300 -0.62 5.04 -7.94
CA THR A 300 -1.88 4.63 -7.32
C THR A 300 -2.71 5.80 -6.82
N MET A 301 -2.10 6.99 -6.74
CA MET A 301 -2.69 8.23 -6.24
C MET A 301 -3.32 8.00 -4.87
N SER A 302 -2.65 7.23 -4.01
CA SER A 302 -3.25 6.64 -2.81
C SER A 302 -3.71 7.67 -1.79
N LYS A 303 -2.96 8.76 -1.57
CA LYS A 303 -3.35 9.80 -0.60
C LYS A 303 -4.56 10.60 -1.09
N SER A 304 -4.62 10.94 -2.37
CA SER A 304 -5.77 11.67 -2.91
C SER A 304 -7.02 10.80 -3.01
N LYS A 305 -6.85 9.54 -3.42
CA LYS A 305 -7.92 8.52 -3.39
C LYS A 305 -8.51 8.41 -1.99
N GLU A 306 -7.68 8.24 -0.96
CA GLU A 306 -8.13 8.15 0.43
C GLU A 306 -8.84 9.43 0.89
N SER A 307 -8.30 10.60 0.54
CA SER A 307 -8.93 11.88 0.88
C SER A 307 -10.32 12.03 0.25
N LEU A 308 -10.51 11.62 -1.00
CA LEU A 308 -11.82 11.69 -1.66
C LEU A 308 -12.77 10.67 -1.05
N ILE A 309 -12.32 9.42 -0.83
CA ILE A 309 -13.13 8.37 -0.21
C ILE A 309 -13.61 8.83 1.17
N LYS A 310 -12.72 9.39 2.00
CA LYS A 310 -13.08 9.92 3.32
C LYS A 310 -14.17 10.98 3.22
N LYS A 311 -14.02 11.95 2.32
CA LYS A 311 -15.01 13.03 2.10
C LYS A 311 -16.36 12.48 1.64
N GLU A 312 -16.38 11.54 0.69
CA GLU A 312 -17.62 10.91 0.20
C GLU A 312 -18.31 10.11 1.31
N VAL A 313 -17.54 9.34 2.08
CA VAL A 313 -18.06 8.55 3.20
C VAL A 313 -18.66 9.47 4.28
N GLU A 314 -17.98 10.55 4.65
CA GLU A 314 -18.50 11.55 5.60
C GLU A 314 -19.82 12.18 5.12
N LEU A 315 -19.91 12.54 3.83
CA LEU A 315 -21.14 13.08 3.23
C LEU A 315 -22.29 12.07 3.28
N ILE A 316 -22.02 10.80 2.96
CA ILE A 316 -23.04 9.74 3.01
C ILE A 316 -23.49 9.50 4.46
N TYR A 317 -22.58 9.53 5.43
CA TYR A 317 -22.93 9.41 6.84
C TYR A 317 -23.79 10.58 7.33
N ASP A 318 -23.42 11.82 7.02
CA ASP A 318 -24.20 13.01 7.38
C ASP A 318 -25.60 12.95 6.75
N PHE A 319 -25.69 12.63 5.46
CA PHE A 319 -26.98 12.45 4.78
C PHE A 319 -27.82 11.36 5.46
N SER A 320 -27.24 10.18 5.69
CA SER A 320 -27.94 9.04 6.31
C SER A 320 -28.42 9.38 7.72
N TYR A 321 -27.59 10.09 8.50
CA TYR A 321 -27.94 10.58 9.84
C TYR A 321 -29.10 11.57 9.79
N ARG A 322 -29.06 12.55 8.87
CA ARG A 322 -30.17 13.51 8.69
C ARG A 322 -31.47 12.83 8.30
N CYS A 323 -31.42 11.86 7.38
CA CYS A 323 -32.60 11.08 6.99
C CYS A 323 -33.15 10.24 8.15
N ALA A 324 -32.28 9.61 8.95
CA ALA A 324 -32.70 8.84 10.12
C ALA A 324 -33.32 9.75 11.18
N LYS A 325 -32.68 10.89 11.48
CA LYS A 325 -33.19 11.90 12.41
C LYS A 325 -34.55 12.44 11.98
N ASP A 326 -34.72 12.79 10.70
CA ASP A 326 -36.00 13.26 10.16
C ASP A 326 -37.08 12.17 10.27
N LYS A 327 -36.77 10.91 9.96
CA LYS A 327 -37.70 9.78 10.16
C LYS A 327 -38.12 9.63 11.61
N VAL A 328 -37.18 9.70 12.56
CA VAL A 328 -37.47 9.60 14.00
C VAL A 328 -38.32 10.78 14.47
N ILE A 329 -37.99 12.00 14.06
CA ILE A 329 -38.79 13.19 14.41
C ILE A 329 -40.21 13.07 13.87
N ARG A 330 -40.38 12.66 12.61
CA ARG A 330 -41.71 12.45 12.02
C ARG A 330 -42.51 11.38 12.77
N TYR A 331 -41.85 10.30 13.19
CA TYR A 331 -42.46 9.26 14.01
C TYR A 331 -42.90 9.79 15.38
N LEU A 332 -42.07 10.58 16.05
CA LEU A 332 -42.38 11.15 17.38
C LEU A 332 -43.46 12.24 17.33
N MET A 333 -43.49 13.05 16.27
CA MET A 333 -44.47 14.14 16.10
C MET A 333 -45.83 13.65 15.63
N HIS A 334 -45.85 12.55 14.87
CA HIS A 334 -47.07 11.98 14.30
C HIS A 334 -47.12 10.47 14.48
N PRO A 335 -47.03 9.95 15.72
CA PRO A 335 -47.00 8.51 15.98
C PRO A 335 -48.24 7.83 15.40
N GLU A 336 -49.38 8.52 15.32
CA GLU A 336 -50.64 8.01 14.77
C GLU A 336 -50.55 7.64 13.29
N ARG A 337 -49.63 8.26 12.55
CA ARG A 337 -49.38 7.93 11.14
C ARG A 337 -48.59 6.63 10.97
N TYR A 338 -47.90 6.18 12.01
CA TYR A 338 -46.99 5.03 11.96
C TYR A 338 -47.45 3.84 12.81
N LEU A 339 -48.05 4.09 13.97
CA LEU A 339 -48.58 3.08 14.89
C LEU A 339 -50.08 2.81 14.71
N GLY A 340 -50.80 3.74 14.07
CA GLY A 340 -52.25 3.71 13.97
C GLY A 340 -52.95 4.20 15.25
N ARG A 341 -54.08 4.91 15.10
CA ARG A 341 -54.80 5.54 16.22
C ARG A 341 -55.23 4.57 17.33
N LYS A 342 -55.56 3.33 16.96
CA LYS A 342 -56.01 2.29 17.91
C LYS A 342 -54.90 1.92 18.91
N TYR A 343 -53.67 1.76 18.42
CA TYR A 343 -52.53 1.37 19.25
C TYR A 343 -52.10 2.47 20.22
N ILE A 344 -52.23 3.74 19.81
CA ILE A 344 -51.95 4.89 20.68
C ILE A 344 -52.97 5.01 21.80
N MET A 345 -54.26 4.79 21.51
CA MET A 345 -55.32 4.78 22.54
C MET A 345 -55.11 3.66 23.56
N GLU A 346 -54.66 2.48 23.12
CA GLU A 346 -54.34 1.37 24.01
C GLU A 346 -53.14 1.72 24.91
N LEU A 347 -52.10 2.36 24.38
CA LEU A 347 -50.95 2.82 25.16
C LEU A 347 -51.28 3.98 26.12
N SER A 348 -52.17 4.90 25.74
CA SER A 348 -52.56 6.04 26.59
C SER A 348 -53.42 5.63 27.79
N ASN A 349 -54.01 4.43 27.77
CA ASN A 349 -54.78 3.88 28.90
C ASN A 349 -53.89 3.12 29.90
N ILE A 350 -52.59 2.96 29.60
CA ILE A 350 -51.61 2.26 30.44
C ILE A 350 -50.75 3.24 31.25
N ILE A 351 -50.72 4.52 30.85
CA ILE A 351 -50.06 5.63 31.58
C ILE A 351 -51.14 6.39 32.35
#